data_AF-A0A2Y9BM18-F1
#
_entry.id   AF-A0A2Y9BM18-F1
#
_cell.length_a   1.000
_cell.length_b   1.000
_cell.length_c   1.000
_cell.angle_alpha   90.00
_cell.angle_beta   90.00
_cell.angle_gamma   90.00
#
_symmetry.space_group_name_H-M   'P 1'
#
loop_
_entity.id
_entity.type
_entity.pdbx_description
1 polymer ?
#
loop_
_entity_poly.entity_id
_entity_poly.type
_entity_poly.pdbx_seq_one_letter_code
_entity_poly.pdbx_strand_id
1 'polypeptide(L)'
;MGNELVYSKSNKLEEMFHVKKPIIPTLHLMSLPGAPFYKGESMDKILEYTMKEVDTLIECGVDGFIIENHGDIPFVKPDKFGYETVAAMSYLGAEIGKKVKAHGLPLGVNCLANAAIPALAIAKAIGAQFVRINQFVNAYIANEGFVEGMAGEVLRYRSAIKGDDITIFADAHVKHGSHAIVADRSIEEQAKDSLFFCADVLICTGNRTGDAPTDEEMLSIKVNPDVPVIVGSGITPENAERIMRVADGGIVASYFKKDGIWTNTVDRDRTMRFMNKVFEIRENL
;
A
#
# COMPACT_ATOMS: atom_id res chain seq x y z
N MET A 1 9.95 28.71 -6.98
CA MET A 1 10.94 28.85 -5.88
C MET A 1 10.19 28.70 -4.57
N GLY A 2 10.57 27.74 -3.70
CA GLY A 2 9.99 27.62 -2.35
C GLY A 2 9.76 26.21 -1.76
N ASN A 3 9.74 25.14 -2.56
CA ASN A 3 9.29 23.82 -2.07
C ASN A 3 10.40 22.90 -1.53
N GLU A 4 11.62 23.40 -1.29
CA GLU A 4 12.71 22.56 -0.75
C GLU A 4 12.45 22.07 0.69
N LEU A 5 11.51 22.69 1.41
CA LEU A 5 11.02 22.24 2.72
C LEU A 5 9.90 21.17 2.62
N VAL A 6 9.36 20.94 1.42
CA VAL A 6 8.18 20.09 1.17
C VAL A 6 8.60 18.74 0.59
N TYR A 7 9.71 18.70 -0.15
CA TYR A 7 10.16 17.49 -0.85
C TYR A 7 11.39 16.87 -0.21
N SER A 8 11.28 15.58 0.13
CA SER A 8 12.46 14.74 0.34
C SER A 8 13.27 14.69 -0.96
N LYS A 9 14.55 15.09 -0.91
CA LYS A 9 15.48 14.99 -2.05
C LYS A 9 16.03 13.56 -2.26
N SER A 10 15.61 12.59 -1.44
CA SER A 10 16.05 11.20 -1.55
C SER A 10 14.94 10.28 -2.04
N ASN A 11 15.30 9.33 -2.90
CA ASN A 11 14.43 8.25 -3.36
C ASN A 11 14.18 7.28 -2.18
N LYS A 12 13.14 7.57 -1.39
CA LYS A 12 12.74 6.80 -0.21
C LYS A 12 12.52 5.31 -0.50
N LEU A 13 12.16 4.97 -1.73
CA LEU A 13 11.87 3.61 -2.13
C LEU A 13 13.16 2.78 -2.22
N GLU A 14 14.18 3.26 -2.93
CA GLU A 14 15.46 2.54 -3.04
C GLU A 14 16.21 2.50 -1.69
N GLU A 15 16.13 3.58 -0.90
CA GLU A 15 16.69 3.61 0.46
C GLU A 15 16.06 2.58 1.40
N MET A 16 14.74 2.37 1.30
CA MET A 16 13.99 1.49 2.19
C MET A 16 14.08 0.01 1.79
N PHE A 17 14.02 -0.28 0.49
CA PHE A 17 13.94 -1.65 -0.02
C PHE A 17 15.29 -2.20 -0.49
N HIS A 18 16.31 -1.35 -0.62
CA HIS A 18 17.67 -1.72 -1.08
C HIS A 18 17.70 -2.42 -2.44
N VAL A 19 16.69 -2.16 -3.28
CA VAL A 19 16.53 -2.75 -4.61
C VAL A 19 15.76 -1.78 -5.51
N LYS A 20 16.05 -1.83 -6.81
CA LYS A 20 15.26 -1.12 -7.82
C LYS A 20 13.97 -1.90 -8.13
N LYS A 21 12.88 -1.17 -8.38
CA LYS A 21 11.59 -1.75 -8.75
C LYS A 21 11.06 -2.76 -7.71
N PRO A 22 11.01 -2.44 -6.40
CA PRO A 22 10.57 -3.39 -5.37
C PRO A 22 9.13 -3.84 -5.58
N ILE A 23 8.87 -5.07 -5.14
CA ILE A 23 7.59 -5.76 -5.15
C ILE A 23 7.13 -5.97 -3.72
N ILE A 24 5.98 -5.38 -3.41
CA ILE A 24 5.41 -5.32 -2.07
C ILE A 24 4.11 -6.12 -2.07
N PRO A 25 4.10 -7.39 -1.65
CA PRO A 25 2.88 -8.13 -1.40
C PRO A 25 1.99 -7.47 -0.33
N THR A 26 0.69 -7.42 -0.62
CA THR A 26 -0.33 -7.13 0.40
C THR A 26 -0.72 -8.41 1.14
N LEU A 27 -0.53 -8.41 2.45
CA LEU A 27 -1.05 -9.44 3.36
C LEU A 27 -2.48 -9.06 3.75
N HIS A 28 -3.45 -9.57 3.00
CA HIS A 28 -4.86 -9.44 3.35
C HIS A 28 -5.14 -10.27 4.62
N LEU A 29 -5.39 -9.57 5.73
CA LEU A 29 -5.78 -10.22 6.97
C LEU A 29 -7.19 -10.83 6.83
N MET A 30 -7.41 -11.93 7.53
CA MET A 30 -8.76 -12.45 7.76
C MET A 30 -9.60 -11.41 8.50
N SER A 31 -10.93 -11.56 8.48
CA SER A 31 -11.82 -10.68 9.24
C SER A 31 -11.41 -10.61 10.71
N LEU A 32 -11.23 -9.41 11.22
CA LEU A 32 -10.78 -9.13 12.58
C LEU A 32 -11.97 -8.87 13.52
N PRO A 33 -11.77 -8.87 14.85
CA PRO A 33 -12.79 -8.43 15.78
C PRO A 33 -13.41 -7.10 15.34
N GLY A 34 -14.74 -6.99 15.45
CA GLY A 34 -15.51 -5.82 14.95
C GLY A 34 -16.06 -5.99 13.54
N ALA A 35 -15.43 -6.80 12.69
CA ALA A 35 -15.89 -7.04 11.33
C ALA A 35 -17.09 -8.01 11.27
N PRO A 36 -18.04 -7.84 10.32
CA PRO A 36 -19.24 -8.68 10.22
C PRO A 36 -18.97 -10.17 9.96
N PHE A 37 -17.85 -10.49 9.32
CA PHE A 37 -17.50 -11.87 8.95
C PHE A 37 -16.54 -12.56 9.91
N TYR A 38 -16.08 -11.88 10.96
CA TYR A 38 -15.28 -12.50 12.01
C TYR A 38 -16.11 -13.56 12.76
N LYS A 39 -15.56 -14.76 12.92
CA LYS A 39 -16.27 -15.90 13.55
C LYS A 39 -15.72 -16.26 14.92
N GLY A 40 -14.88 -15.40 15.50
CA GLY A 40 -14.29 -15.63 16.82
C GLY A 40 -12.98 -16.43 16.77
N GLU A 41 -12.31 -16.47 15.62
CA GLU A 41 -10.97 -17.05 15.51
C GLU A 41 -10.00 -16.40 16.49
N SER A 42 -9.19 -17.20 17.18
CA SER A 42 -8.11 -16.64 18.00
C SER A 42 -7.11 -15.86 17.15
N MET A 43 -6.48 -14.85 17.75
CA MET A 43 -5.42 -14.09 17.06
C MET A 43 -4.27 -15.00 16.60
N ASP A 44 -3.97 -16.06 17.35
CA ASP A 44 -2.96 -17.05 16.97
C ASP A 44 -3.31 -17.80 15.69
N LYS A 45 -4.60 -18.11 15.47
CA LYS A 45 -5.06 -18.77 14.24
C LYS A 45 -4.95 -17.83 13.03
N ILE A 46 -5.31 -16.56 13.20
CA ILE A 46 -5.14 -15.53 12.16
C ILE A 46 -3.65 -15.34 11.86
N LEU A 47 -2.81 -15.27 12.90
CA LEU A 47 -1.37 -15.16 12.77
C LEU A 47 -0.77 -16.36 12.04
N GLU A 48 -1.14 -17.59 12.39
CA GLU A 48 -0.66 -18.80 11.74
C GLU A 48 -1.00 -18.81 10.25
N TYR A 49 -2.23 -18.41 9.90
CA TYR A 49 -2.65 -18.25 8.51
C TYR A 49 -1.76 -17.24 7.76
N THR A 50 -1.62 -16.03 8.31
CA THR A 50 -0.83 -14.97 7.66
C THR A 50 0.65 -15.32 7.59
N MET A 51 1.22 -15.99 8.59
CA MET A 51 2.63 -16.38 8.63
C MET A 51 2.99 -17.40 7.56
N LYS A 52 2.07 -18.31 7.20
CA LYS A 52 2.26 -19.23 6.06
C LYS A 52 2.40 -18.47 4.73
N GLU A 53 1.64 -17.38 4.57
CA GLU A 53 1.75 -16.52 3.39
C GLU A 53 3.08 -15.76 3.40
N VAL A 54 3.48 -15.21 4.56
CA VAL A 54 4.77 -14.54 4.72
C VAL A 54 5.93 -15.48 4.36
N ASP A 55 5.92 -16.72 4.85
CA ASP A 55 6.94 -17.73 4.51
C ASP A 55 7.05 -17.94 3.00
N THR A 56 5.91 -18.22 2.36
CA THR A 56 5.85 -18.47 0.92
C THR A 56 6.38 -17.27 0.13
N LEU A 57 5.99 -16.05 0.51
CA LEU A 57 6.40 -14.82 -0.16
C LEU A 57 7.90 -14.52 0.03
N ILE A 58 8.45 -14.75 1.23
CA ILE A 58 9.90 -14.64 1.49
C ILE A 58 10.67 -15.62 0.63
N GLU A 59 10.24 -16.89 0.55
CA GLU A 59 10.87 -17.90 -0.30
C GLU A 59 10.85 -17.52 -1.78
N CYS A 60 9.86 -16.74 -2.21
CA CYS A 60 9.78 -16.24 -3.58
C CYS A 60 10.62 -14.99 -3.85
N GLY A 61 11.24 -14.41 -2.83
CA GLY A 61 12.14 -13.26 -2.96
C GLY A 61 11.44 -11.91 -3.13
N VAL A 62 10.25 -11.73 -2.55
CA VAL A 62 9.61 -10.40 -2.48
C VAL A 62 10.46 -9.41 -1.67
N ASP A 63 10.24 -8.11 -1.89
CA ASP A 63 11.15 -7.08 -1.37
C ASP A 63 10.63 -6.40 -0.09
N GLY A 64 9.39 -6.66 0.32
CA GLY A 64 8.80 -6.15 1.56
C GLY A 64 7.34 -6.57 1.72
N PHE A 65 6.62 -5.98 2.66
CA PHE A 65 5.23 -6.36 2.95
C PHE A 65 4.37 -5.17 3.33
N ILE A 66 3.07 -5.26 3.08
CA ILE A 66 2.07 -4.36 3.66
C ILE A 66 0.93 -5.18 4.28
N ILE A 67 0.63 -4.98 5.56
CA ILE A 67 -0.55 -5.58 6.20
C ILE A 67 -1.79 -4.74 5.92
N GLU A 68 -2.90 -5.40 5.61
CA GLU A 68 -4.14 -4.72 5.25
C GLU A 68 -5.37 -5.46 5.82
N ASN A 69 -6.31 -4.72 6.40
CA ASN A 69 -7.54 -5.27 6.98
C ASN A 69 -8.62 -5.60 5.93
N HIS A 70 -8.22 -6.15 4.77
CA HIS A 70 -9.13 -6.42 3.66
C HIS A 70 -10.27 -7.39 4.02
N GLY A 71 -10.04 -8.30 4.97
CA GLY A 71 -11.07 -9.21 5.49
C GLY A 71 -12.21 -8.51 6.25
N ASP A 72 -12.05 -7.24 6.62
CA ASP A 72 -13.05 -6.49 7.40
C ASP A 72 -14.21 -5.95 6.56
N ILE A 73 -14.32 -6.34 5.28
CA ILE A 73 -15.43 -5.94 4.43
C ILE A 73 -16.81 -6.22 5.08
N PRO A 74 -17.82 -5.36 4.85
CA PRO A 74 -17.70 -4.00 4.32
C PRO A 74 -16.98 -3.06 5.29
N PHE A 75 -16.16 -2.16 4.75
CA PHE A 75 -15.38 -1.22 5.54
C PHE A 75 -16.24 -0.09 6.13
N VAL A 76 -15.78 0.48 7.24
CA VAL A 76 -16.36 1.64 7.90
C VAL A 76 -15.56 2.90 7.58
N LYS A 77 -16.20 4.07 7.68
CA LYS A 77 -15.50 5.35 7.53
C LYS A 77 -14.40 5.54 8.58
N PRO A 78 -13.37 6.37 8.31
CA PRO A 78 -12.24 6.58 9.22
C PRO A 78 -12.63 6.94 10.65
N ASP A 79 -13.69 7.74 10.84
CA ASP A 79 -14.18 8.19 12.14
C ASP A 79 -14.87 7.09 12.96
N LYS A 80 -15.12 5.94 12.35
CA LYS A 80 -15.72 4.74 12.95
C LYS A 80 -14.75 3.56 13.00
N PHE A 81 -13.48 3.76 12.66
CA PHE A 81 -12.48 2.70 12.69
C PHE A 81 -12.31 2.19 14.13
N GLY A 82 -12.51 0.88 14.33
CA GLY A 82 -12.59 0.26 15.65
C GLY A 82 -11.24 0.13 16.36
N TYR A 83 -11.24 0.32 17.68
CA TYR A 83 -10.04 0.08 18.50
C TYR A 83 -9.64 -1.40 18.50
N GLU A 84 -10.62 -2.29 18.36
CA GLU A 84 -10.43 -3.73 18.23
C GLU A 84 -9.65 -4.10 16.96
N THR A 85 -9.91 -3.42 15.83
CA THR A 85 -9.14 -3.58 14.59
C THR A 85 -7.72 -3.06 14.78
N VAL A 86 -7.54 -1.89 15.41
CA VAL A 86 -6.21 -1.34 15.73
C VAL A 86 -5.41 -2.29 16.61
N ALA A 87 -6.01 -2.83 17.67
CA ALA A 87 -5.37 -3.77 18.58
C ALA A 87 -4.97 -5.07 17.87
N ALA A 88 -5.87 -5.64 17.07
CA ALA A 88 -5.61 -6.86 16.31
C ALA A 88 -4.50 -6.67 15.27
N MET A 89 -4.58 -5.61 14.46
CA MET A 89 -3.54 -5.30 13.48
C MET A 89 -2.19 -4.99 14.13
N SER A 90 -2.17 -4.34 15.30
CA SER A 90 -0.93 -4.08 16.05
C SER A 90 -0.28 -5.37 16.55
N TYR A 91 -1.08 -6.29 17.10
CA TYR A 91 -0.57 -7.60 17.54
C TYR A 91 -0.01 -8.40 16.36
N LEU A 92 -0.81 -8.57 15.31
CA LEU A 92 -0.41 -9.34 14.12
C LEU A 92 0.80 -8.69 13.45
N GLY A 93 0.79 -7.36 13.28
CA GLY A 93 1.87 -6.60 12.68
C GLY A 93 3.18 -6.69 13.46
N ALA A 94 3.13 -6.70 14.79
CA ALA A 94 4.32 -6.88 15.62
C ALA A 94 4.97 -8.26 15.43
N GLU A 95 4.16 -9.33 15.41
CA GLU A 95 4.67 -10.69 15.21
C GLU A 95 5.20 -10.92 13.78
N ILE A 96 4.48 -10.43 12.77
CA ILE A 96 4.93 -10.46 11.37
C ILE A 96 6.22 -9.64 11.22
N GLY A 97 6.27 -8.45 11.83
CA GLY A 97 7.43 -7.55 11.81
C GLY A 97 8.71 -8.19 12.34
N LYS A 98 8.64 -9.00 13.41
CA LYS A 98 9.81 -9.76 13.91
C LYS A 98 10.40 -10.67 12.84
N LYS A 99 9.55 -11.38 12.10
CA LYS A 99 9.98 -12.30 11.04
C LYS A 99 10.53 -11.54 9.84
N VAL A 100 9.77 -10.58 9.33
CA VAL A 100 10.14 -9.77 8.17
C VAL A 100 11.48 -9.04 8.41
N LYS A 101 11.68 -8.49 9.61
CA LYS A 101 12.95 -7.86 10.02
C LYS A 101 14.13 -8.83 10.07
N ALA A 102 13.92 -10.09 10.47
CA ALA A 102 14.98 -11.10 10.47
C ALA A 102 15.52 -11.41 9.06
N HIS A 103 14.72 -11.10 8.02
CA HIS A 103 15.11 -11.18 6.61
C HIS A 103 15.55 -9.84 6.02
N GLY A 104 15.66 -8.77 6.81
CA GLY A 104 16.05 -7.45 6.34
C GLY A 104 15.02 -6.74 5.46
N LEU A 105 13.75 -7.19 5.50
CA LEU A 105 12.69 -6.65 4.67
C LEU A 105 11.89 -5.56 5.43
N PRO A 106 11.34 -4.55 4.73
CA PRO A 106 10.45 -3.54 5.32
C PRO A 106 9.01 -4.05 5.45
N LEU A 107 8.30 -3.48 6.42
CA LEU A 107 6.88 -3.70 6.65
C LEU A 107 6.14 -2.36 6.59
N GLY A 108 4.97 -2.36 5.98
CA GLY A 108 4.05 -1.23 5.98
C GLY A 108 2.65 -1.60 6.47
N VAL A 109 1.84 -0.57 6.68
CA VAL A 109 0.45 -0.72 7.15
C VAL A 109 -0.51 0.00 6.21
N ASN A 110 -1.62 -0.66 5.86
CA ASN A 110 -2.78 -0.04 5.23
C ASN A 110 -4.04 -0.32 6.04
N CYS A 111 -4.73 0.72 6.48
CA CYS A 111 -6.06 0.60 7.06
C CYS A 111 -7.08 1.15 6.05
N LEU A 112 -7.91 0.25 5.53
CA LEU A 112 -8.83 0.53 4.43
C LEU A 112 -9.91 1.54 4.79
N ALA A 113 -10.59 2.03 3.75
CA ALA A 113 -11.51 3.17 3.82
C ALA A 113 -10.84 4.45 4.35
N ASN A 114 -9.56 4.65 4.03
CA ASN A 114 -8.77 5.85 4.36
C ASN A 114 -8.53 6.10 5.86
N ALA A 115 -8.43 5.05 6.67
CA ALA A 115 -8.15 5.15 8.10
C ALA A 115 -6.65 5.43 8.40
N ALA A 116 -6.13 6.56 7.91
CA ALA A 116 -4.70 6.87 7.93
C ALA A 116 -4.13 7.09 9.34
N ILE A 117 -4.91 7.70 10.24
CA ILE A 117 -4.48 7.95 11.63
C ILE A 117 -4.28 6.61 12.38
N PRO A 118 -5.25 5.66 12.36
CA PRO A 118 -5.01 4.29 12.80
C PRO A 118 -3.78 3.63 12.16
N ALA A 119 -3.60 3.74 10.85
CA ALA A 119 -2.44 3.15 10.16
C ALA A 119 -1.11 3.68 10.70
N LEU A 120 -0.99 5.00 10.92
CA LEU A 120 0.20 5.61 11.52
C LEU A 120 0.42 5.16 12.97
N ALA A 121 -0.65 5.04 13.76
CA ALA A 121 -0.56 4.59 15.15
C ALA A 121 -0.02 3.15 15.23
N ILE A 122 -0.58 2.26 14.41
CA ILE A 122 -0.14 0.86 14.29
C ILE A 122 1.31 0.83 13.80
N ALA A 123 1.63 1.55 12.72
CA ALA A 123 2.97 1.57 12.14
C ALA A 123 4.02 1.99 13.17
N LYS A 124 3.74 3.05 13.95
CA LYS A 124 4.65 3.49 15.01
C LYS A 124 4.82 2.46 16.12
N ALA A 125 3.73 1.81 16.53
CA ALA A 125 3.75 0.82 17.61
C ALA A 125 4.54 -0.44 17.23
N ILE A 126 4.47 -0.88 15.96
CA ILE A 126 5.13 -2.10 15.48
C ILE A 126 6.51 -1.84 14.84
N GLY A 127 6.89 -0.57 14.64
CA GLY A 127 8.13 -0.18 13.96
C GLY A 127 8.09 -0.41 12.44
N ALA A 128 6.92 -0.29 11.81
CA ALA A 128 6.78 -0.34 10.36
C ALA A 128 7.32 0.94 9.71
N GLN A 129 7.92 0.80 8.52
CA GLN A 129 8.65 1.87 7.85
C GLN A 129 7.77 2.75 6.97
N PHE A 130 6.56 2.30 6.60
CA PHE A 130 5.67 3.07 5.76
C PHE A 130 4.18 2.80 6.04
N VAL A 131 3.35 3.74 5.62
CA VAL A 131 1.90 3.57 5.54
C VAL A 131 1.43 3.83 4.12
N ARG A 132 0.40 3.10 3.70
CA ARG A 132 -0.38 3.45 2.52
C ARG A 132 -1.61 4.23 2.93
N ILE A 133 -1.87 5.33 2.23
CA ILE A 133 -3.04 6.17 2.45
C ILE A 133 -3.80 6.24 1.13
N ASN A 134 -5.05 5.75 1.13
CA ASN A 134 -5.86 5.70 -0.08
C ASN A 134 -6.19 7.11 -0.56
N GLN A 135 -6.70 8.01 0.29
CA GLN A 135 -7.00 9.38 -0.10
C GLN A 135 -6.21 10.34 0.79
N PHE A 136 -4.99 10.67 0.37
CA PHE A 136 -4.12 11.57 1.13
C PHE A 136 -4.53 13.04 0.99
N VAL A 137 -4.85 13.44 -0.24
CA VAL A 137 -5.34 14.78 -0.64
C VAL A 137 -6.56 14.61 -1.54
N ASN A 138 -7.25 15.69 -1.92
CA ASN A 138 -8.45 15.66 -2.78
C ASN A 138 -9.62 14.88 -2.17
N ALA A 139 -10.74 14.74 -2.89
CA ALA A 139 -11.90 13.99 -2.44
C ALA A 139 -12.47 13.12 -3.56
N TYR A 140 -13.13 12.02 -3.18
CA TYR A 140 -13.83 11.15 -4.10
C TYR A 140 -15.02 10.45 -3.40
N ILE A 141 -15.88 9.80 -4.18
CA ILE A 141 -16.98 8.98 -3.65
C ILE A 141 -16.55 7.51 -3.67
N ALA A 142 -16.24 6.94 -2.52
CA ALA A 142 -15.94 5.52 -2.33
C ALA A 142 -17.22 4.69 -2.11
N ASN A 143 -17.04 3.37 -1.92
CA ASN A 143 -18.15 2.48 -1.52
C ASN A 143 -18.74 2.87 -0.16
N GLU A 144 -17.94 3.46 0.72
CA GLU A 144 -18.33 3.94 2.05
C GLU A 144 -18.91 5.37 2.01
N GLY A 145 -18.95 6.00 0.84
CA GLY A 145 -19.47 7.35 0.59
C GLY A 145 -18.39 8.40 0.34
N PHE A 146 -18.68 9.66 0.66
CA PHE A 146 -17.75 10.77 0.48
C PHE A 146 -16.50 10.59 1.37
N VAL A 147 -15.31 10.58 0.74
CA VAL A 147 -14.00 10.46 1.41
C VAL A 147 -13.17 11.69 1.08
N GLU A 148 -12.63 12.30 2.13
CA GLU A 148 -11.81 13.51 2.07
C GLU A 148 -10.33 13.19 2.32
N GLY A 149 -9.46 13.94 1.63
CA GLY A 149 -8.04 13.95 1.87
C GLY A 149 -7.72 14.53 3.24
N MET A 150 -6.83 13.86 3.98
CA MET A 150 -6.50 14.20 5.37
C MET A 150 -5.03 14.48 5.62
N ALA A 151 -4.28 14.88 4.58
CA ALA A 151 -2.83 15.14 4.66
C ALA A 151 -2.44 16.05 5.83
N GLY A 152 -3.22 17.10 6.08
CA GLY A 152 -2.98 18.00 7.20
C GLY A 152 -3.07 17.31 8.57
N GLU A 153 -4.06 16.44 8.79
CA GLU A 153 -4.21 15.68 10.03
C GLU A 153 -3.13 14.61 10.15
N VAL A 154 -2.87 13.89 9.05
CA VAL A 154 -1.85 12.84 8.94
C VAL A 154 -0.47 13.37 9.34
N LEU A 155 -0.03 14.50 8.77
CA LEU A 155 1.29 15.05 9.05
C LEU A 155 1.42 15.57 10.49
N ARG A 156 0.35 16.19 11.03
CA ARG A 156 0.33 16.62 12.44
C ARG A 156 0.39 15.44 13.39
N TYR A 157 -0.37 14.39 13.11
CA TYR A 157 -0.37 13.18 13.93
C TYR A 157 0.97 12.45 13.84
N ARG A 158 1.54 12.28 12.64
CA ARG A 158 2.89 11.74 12.42
C ARG A 158 3.93 12.49 13.27
N SER A 159 3.93 13.82 13.24
CA SER A 159 4.81 14.65 14.07
C SER A 159 4.53 14.47 15.58
N ALA A 160 3.26 14.40 15.98
CA ALA A 160 2.86 14.27 17.39
C ALA A 160 3.36 12.95 18.01
N ILE A 161 3.34 11.86 17.24
CA ILE A 161 3.82 10.54 17.68
C ILE A 161 5.32 10.32 17.42
N LYS A 162 6.05 11.36 16.96
CA LYS A 162 7.47 11.28 16.55
C LYS A 162 7.71 10.19 15.49
N GLY A 163 6.82 10.13 14.51
CA GLY A 163 6.81 9.17 13.40
C GLY A 163 7.43 9.71 12.11
N ASP A 164 8.36 10.68 12.17
CA ASP A 164 9.00 11.26 10.97
C ASP A 164 9.79 10.21 10.14
N ASP A 165 10.07 9.06 10.75
CA ASP A 165 10.64 7.86 10.14
C ASP A 165 9.65 7.03 9.31
N ILE A 166 8.34 7.32 9.41
CA ILE A 166 7.28 6.62 8.68
C ILE A 166 7.01 7.32 7.36
N THR A 167 7.31 6.62 6.26
CA THR A 167 7.13 7.09 4.88
C THR A 167 5.66 7.00 4.45
N ILE A 168 5.14 8.02 3.77
CA ILE A 168 3.76 8.08 3.30
C ILE A 168 3.67 7.69 1.83
N PHE A 169 3.03 6.56 1.56
CA PHE A 169 2.67 6.13 0.22
C PHE A 169 1.23 6.57 -0.05
N ALA A 170 1.04 7.55 -0.94
CA ALA A 170 -0.26 8.14 -1.22
C ALA A 170 -0.78 7.67 -2.58
N ASP A 171 -1.99 7.11 -2.63
CA ASP A 171 -2.64 6.87 -3.92
C ASP A 171 -2.99 8.24 -4.55
N ALA A 172 -2.52 8.48 -5.78
CA ALA A 172 -2.72 9.75 -6.48
C ALA A 172 -4.06 9.80 -7.24
N HIS A 173 -4.63 8.64 -7.56
CA HIS A 173 -5.94 8.48 -8.18
C HIS A 173 -6.52 7.13 -7.73
N VAL A 174 -7.49 7.18 -6.82
CA VAL A 174 -7.95 6.00 -6.07
C VAL A 174 -8.92 5.15 -6.87
N LYS A 175 -8.72 3.84 -6.86
CA LYS A 175 -9.63 2.84 -7.42
C LYS A 175 -10.94 2.71 -6.61
N HIS A 176 -11.97 2.10 -7.20
CA HIS A 176 -13.25 1.82 -6.53
C HIS A 176 -13.96 3.06 -5.96
N GLY A 177 -14.12 4.07 -6.82
CA GLY A 177 -14.94 5.21 -6.50
C GLY A 177 -15.16 6.12 -7.70
N SER A 178 -15.99 7.14 -7.49
CA SER A 178 -16.25 8.18 -8.48
C SER A 178 -15.46 9.44 -8.17
N HIS A 179 -14.71 9.90 -9.17
CA HIS A 179 -13.97 11.16 -9.16
C HIS A 179 -14.76 12.31 -9.81
N ALA A 180 -16.05 12.14 -10.08
CA ALA A 180 -16.87 13.12 -10.77
C ALA A 180 -16.90 14.50 -10.07
N ILE A 181 -16.75 14.54 -8.75
CA ILE A 181 -16.74 15.76 -7.94
C ILE A 181 -15.46 16.60 -8.10
N VAL A 182 -14.41 16.01 -8.67
CA VAL A 182 -13.12 16.64 -8.99
C VAL A 182 -12.77 16.49 -10.47
N ALA A 183 -13.77 16.24 -11.33
CA ALA A 183 -13.56 15.97 -12.75
C ALA A 183 -13.03 17.20 -13.53
N ASP A 184 -13.09 18.39 -12.94
CA ASP A 184 -12.48 19.61 -13.44
C ASP A 184 -10.95 19.64 -13.23
N ARG A 185 -10.40 18.69 -12.47
CA ARG A 185 -8.98 18.58 -12.11
C ARG A 185 -8.35 17.38 -12.80
N SER A 186 -7.22 17.59 -13.46
CA SER A 186 -6.50 16.48 -14.12
C SER A 186 -5.83 15.56 -13.10
N ILE A 187 -5.49 14.32 -13.50
CA ILE A 187 -4.68 13.39 -12.67
C ILE A 187 -3.32 14.03 -12.31
N GLU A 188 -2.74 14.79 -13.24
CA GLU A 188 -1.48 15.50 -13.03
C GLU A 188 -1.60 16.55 -11.91
N GLU A 189 -2.69 17.31 -11.88
CA GLU A 189 -2.95 18.29 -10.81
C GLU A 189 -3.16 17.60 -9.47
N GLN A 190 -3.93 16.51 -9.45
CA GLN A 190 -4.15 15.72 -8.23
C GLN A 190 -2.84 15.12 -7.69
N ALA A 191 -1.95 14.64 -8.57
CA ALA A 191 -0.62 14.18 -8.19
C ALA A 191 0.26 15.32 -7.64
N LYS A 192 0.21 16.51 -8.26
CA LYS A 192 0.90 17.70 -7.75
C LYS A 192 0.40 18.12 -6.38
N ASP A 193 -0.89 17.99 -6.08
CA ASP A 193 -1.42 18.25 -4.74
C ASP A 193 -0.83 17.28 -3.72
N SER A 194 -0.76 15.97 -4.03
CA SER A 194 -0.15 14.97 -3.13
C SER A 194 1.29 15.33 -2.79
N LEU A 195 2.05 15.78 -3.80
CA LEU A 195 3.41 16.27 -3.61
C LEU A 195 3.44 17.54 -2.76
N PHE A 196 2.61 18.54 -3.09
CA PHE A 196 2.53 19.79 -2.33
C PHE A 196 2.25 19.55 -0.83
N PHE A 197 1.51 18.49 -0.51
CA PHE A 197 1.23 18.05 0.85
C PHE A 197 2.21 16.99 1.39
N CYS A 198 3.42 16.91 0.85
CA CYS A 198 4.54 16.10 1.32
C CYS A 198 4.31 14.57 1.28
N ALA A 199 3.61 14.04 0.27
CA ALA A 199 3.64 12.59 0.00
C ALA A 199 5.07 12.15 -0.37
N ASP A 200 5.52 11.03 0.20
CA ASP A 200 6.89 10.53 0.00
C ASP A 200 7.00 9.60 -1.24
N VAL A 201 5.91 8.87 -1.53
CA VAL A 201 5.78 7.98 -2.70
C VAL A 201 4.35 8.12 -3.25
N LEU A 202 4.20 8.20 -4.57
CA LEU A 202 2.90 8.19 -5.21
C LEU A 202 2.54 6.78 -5.70
N ILE A 203 1.28 6.40 -5.54
CA ILE A 203 0.74 5.14 -6.03
C ILE A 203 -0.24 5.41 -7.16
N CYS A 204 -0.01 4.77 -8.30
CA CYS A 204 -0.97 4.69 -9.39
C CYS A 204 -1.83 3.43 -9.22
N THR A 205 -3.11 3.60 -8.92
CA THR A 205 -4.07 2.48 -8.84
C THR A 205 -4.98 2.54 -10.07
N GLY A 206 -4.94 1.54 -10.94
CA GLY A 206 -5.89 1.45 -12.08
C GLY A 206 -7.35 1.46 -11.61
N ASN A 207 -8.31 1.58 -12.53
CA ASN A 207 -9.71 1.88 -12.19
C ASN A 207 -10.42 0.85 -11.28
N ARG A 208 -10.03 -0.44 -11.29
CA ARG A 208 -10.57 -1.49 -10.40
C ARG A 208 -9.47 -2.46 -9.94
N THR A 209 -9.77 -3.29 -8.93
CA THR A 209 -8.83 -4.34 -8.48
C THR A 209 -8.54 -5.31 -9.62
N GLY A 210 -7.26 -5.45 -9.97
CA GLY A 210 -6.80 -6.33 -11.03
C GLY A 210 -6.57 -5.62 -12.37
N ASP A 211 -7.07 -4.39 -12.52
CA ASP A 211 -6.82 -3.58 -13.71
C ASP A 211 -5.46 -2.89 -13.57
N ALA A 212 -4.63 -3.06 -14.59
CA ALA A 212 -3.36 -2.35 -14.72
C ALA A 212 -3.61 -0.90 -15.13
N PRO A 213 -2.86 0.07 -14.59
CA PRO A 213 -2.93 1.42 -15.10
C PRO A 213 -2.41 1.51 -16.54
N THR A 214 -2.94 2.49 -17.27
CA THR A 214 -2.46 2.87 -18.59
C THR A 214 -1.12 3.60 -18.50
N ASP A 215 -0.36 3.62 -19.60
CA ASP A 215 0.91 4.37 -19.64
C ASP A 215 0.66 5.88 -19.44
N GLU A 216 -0.45 6.40 -19.98
CA GLU A 216 -0.86 7.80 -19.83
C GLU A 216 -1.15 8.17 -18.37
N GLU A 217 -1.88 7.34 -17.63
CA GLU A 217 -2.15 7.56 -16.20
C GLU A 217 -0.85 7.54 -15.38
N MET A 218 0.04 6.56 -15.62
CA MET A 218 1.32 6.49 -14.91
C MET A 218 2.21 7.69 -15.20
N LEU A 219 2.29 8.12 -16.46
CA LEU A 219 3.05 9.31 -16.86
C LEU A 219 2.45 10.59 -16.26
N SER A 220 1.12 10.68 -16.18
CA SER A 220 0.42 11.82 -15.57
C SER A 220 0.70 11.95 -14.06
N ILE A 221 0.96 10.84 -13.37
CA ILE A 221 1.31 10.85 -11.93
C ILE A 221 2.80 11.15 -11.72
N LYS A 222 3.66 10.89 -12.71
CA LYS A 222 5.11 11.11 -12.64
C LYS A 222 5.49 12.58 -12.84
N VAL A 223 4.91 13.45 -12.02
CA VAL A 223 5.02 14.93 -12.10
C VAL A 223 6.32 15.49 -11.51
N ASN A 224 7.05 14.69 -10.74
CA ASN A 224 8.36 15.02 -10.20
C ASN A 224 9.28 13.79 -10.32
N PRO A 225 10.43 13.89 -11.02
CA PRO A 225 11.36 12.76 -11.19
C PRO A 225 12.02 12.30 -9.88
N ASP A 226 12.07 13.15 -8.85
CA ASP A 226 12.71 12.82 -7.57
C ASP A 226 11.77 12.03 -6.64
N VAL A 227 10.47 11.97 -6.93
CA VAL A 227 9.48 11.25 -6.13
C VAL A 227 9.09 9.94 -6.81
N PRO A 228 9.30 8.78 -6.16
CA PRO A 228 8.99 7.49 -6.76
C PRO A 228 7.48 7.33 -7.03
N VAL A 229 7.17 6.71 -8.17
CA VAL A 229 5.79 6.32 -8.52
C VAL A 229 5.72 4.81 -8.63
N ILE A 230 4.90 4.15 -7.81
CA ILE A 230 4.69 2.69 -7.89
C ILE A 230 3.27 2.36 -8.37
N VAL A 231 3.07 1.17 -8.93
CA VAL A 231 1.71 0.70 -9.23
C VAL A 231 1.09 0.01 -8.02
N GLY A 232 -0.18 0.31 -7.72
CA GLY A 232 -0.90 -0.29 -6.59
C GLY A 232 -1.90 -1.38 -6.97
N SER A 233 -1.98 -1.75 -8.27
CA SER A 233 -2.99 -2.66 -8.82
C SER A 233 -2.58 -3.21 -10.18
N GLY A 234 -2.98 -4.45 -10.46
CA GLY A 234 -3.08 -4.99 -11.83
C GLY A 234 -1.76 -5.36 -12.52
N ILE A 235 -0.64 -5.27 -11.82
CA ILE A 235 0.63 -5.79 -12.36
C ILE A 235 0.60 -7.33 -12.38
N THR A 236 0.99 -7.89 -13.51
CA THR A 236 1.12 -9.33 -13.78
C THR A 236 2.42 -9.57 -14.54
N PRO A 237 2.92 -10.82 -14.67
CA PRO A 237 4.15 -11.08 -15.42
C PRO A 237 4.05 -10.62 -16.88
N GLU A 238 2.85 -10.68 -17.46
CA GLU A 238 2.60 -10.33 -18.86
C GLU A 238 2.74 -8.82 -19.13
N ASN A 239 2.47 -7.97 -18.13
CA ASN A 239 2.52 -6.52 -18.27
C ASN A 239 3.62 -5.84 -17.43
N ALA A 240 4.33 -6.59 -16.58
CA ALA A 240 5.34 -6.06 -15.66
C ALA A 240 6.42 -5.27 -16.40
N GLU A 241 6.89 -5.74 -17.55
CA GLU A 241 7.93 -5.05 -18.31
C GLU A 241 7.45 -3.68 -18.83
N ARG A 242 6.23 -3.61 -19.37
CA ARG A 242 5.63 -2.33 -19.80
C ARG A 242 5.50 -1.37 -18.62
N ILE A 243 4.95 -1.86 -17.51
CA ILE A 243 4.69 -1.05 -16.32
C ILE A 243 5.99 -0.54 -15.70
N MET A 244 6.99 -1.40 -15.52
CA MET A 244 8.24 -1.06 -14.84
C MET A 244 9.17 -0.15 -15.66
N ARG A 245 8.90 0.05 -16.95
CA ARG A 245 9.54 1.12 -17.74
C ARG A 245 9.21 2.51 -17.17
N VAL A 246 8.02 2.66 -16.59
CA VAL A 246 7.55 3.95 -16.03
C VAL A 246 7.54 3.90 -14.50
N ALA A 247 6.94 2.88 -13.91
CA ALA A 247 6.77 2.75 -12.46
C ALA A 247 8.05 2.24 -11.78
N ASP A 248 8.32 2.74 -10.59
CA ASP A 248 9.51 2.49 -9.78
C ASP A 248 9.36 1.32 -8.82
N GLY A 249 8.28 0.55 -8.93
CA GLY A 249 7.96 -0.61 -8.11
C GLY A 249 6.49 -0.99 -8.23
N GLY A 250 6.02 -1.96 -7.44
CA GLY A 250 4.63 -2.38 -7.46
C GLY A 250 4.15 -3.03 -6.16
N ILE A 251 2.91 -2.76 -5.80
CA ILE A 251 2.16 -3.48 -4.76
C ILE A 251 1.33 -4.57 -5.45
N VAL A 252 1.46 -5.81 -5.00
CA VAL A 252 0.83 -6.97 -5.62
C VAL A 252 -0.02 -7.70 -4.58
N ALA A 253 -1.28 -7.98 -4.92
CA ALA A 253 -2.20 -8.64 -4.02
C ALA A 253 -2.81 -9.89 -4.67
N SER A 254 -3.92 -9.72 -5.37
CA SER A 254 -4.72 -10.82 -5.93
C SER A 254 -3.92 -11.75 -6.85
N TYR A 255 -2.96 -11.24 -7.63
CA TYR A 255 -2.17 -12.08 -8.54
C TYR A 255 -1.44 -13.22 -7.81
N PHE A 256 -0.88 -12.96 -6.61
CA PHE A 256 -0.19 -13.94 -5.79
C PHE A 256 -1.12 -14.94 -5.14
N LYS A 257 -2.43 -14.65 -5.06
CA LYS A 257 -3.40 -15.60 -4.53
C LYS A 257 -3.76 -16.66 -5.58
N LYS A 258 -4.09 -17.86 -5.11
CA LYS A 258 -4.56 -18.95 -5.96
C LYS A 258 -5.72 -18.48 -6.84
N ASP A 259 -5.64 -18.78 -8.14
CA ASP A 259 -6.61 -18.39 -9.17
C ASP A 259 -6.83 -16.88 -9.32
N GLY A 260 -5.97 -16.04 -8.73
CA GLY A 260 -6.17 -14.59 -8.73
C GLY A 260 -7.26 -14.11 -7.78
N ILE A 261 -7.76 -14.97 -6.88
CA ILE A 261 -8.90 -14.67 -6.00
C ILE A 261 -8.37 -14.26 -4.63
N TRP A 262 -8.69 -13.04 -4.20
CA TRP A 262 -8.08 -12.44 -3.01
C TRP A 262 -8.36 -13.19 -1.69
N THR A 263 -9.48 -13.93 -1.61
CA THR A 263 -9.86 -14.75 -0.45
C THR A 263 -9.10 -16.07 -0.35
N ASN A 264 -8.41 -16.47 -1.41
CA ASN A 264 -7.59 -17.67 -1.40
C ASN A 264 -6.24 -17.40 -0.72
N THR A 265 -5.50 -18.48 -0.47
CA THR A 265 -4.11 -18.39 0.01
C THR A 265 -3.16 -17.96 -1.10
N VAL A 266 -1.99 -17.44 -0.72
CA VAL A 266 -0.86 -17.26 -1.64
C VAL A 266 -0.52 -18.60 -2.33
N ASP A 267 -0.23 -18.50 -3.62
CA ASP A 267 0.19 -19.57 -4.49
C ASP A 267 1.67 -19.37 -4.86
N ARG A 268 2.49 -20.33 -4.47
CA ARG A 268 3.95 -20.27 -4.62
C ARG A 268 4.35 -20.19 -6.09
N ASP A 269 3.75 -20.98 -6.97
CA ASP A 269 4.16 -21.05 -8.37
C ASP A 269 3.80 -19.78 -9.13
N ARG A 270 2.64 -19.20 -8.85
CA ARG A 270 2.25 -17.88 -9.37
C ARG A 270 3.21 -16.79 -8.89
N THR A 271 3.52 -16.80 -7.60
CA THR A 271 4.43 -15.81 -7.01
C THR A 271 5.85 -15.92 -7.60
N MET A 272 6.40 -17.14 -7.68
CA MET A 272 7.69 -17.40 -8.33
C MET A 272 7.72 -16.98 -9.80
N ARG A 273 6.66 -17.28 -10.57
CA ARG A 273 6.56 -16.87 -11.97
C ARG A 273 6.65 -15.36 -12.12
N PHE A 274 5.99 -14.61 -11.23
CA PHE A 274 6.06 -13.16 -11.21
C PHE A 274 7.44 -12.66 -10.84
N MET A 275 7.99 -13.16 -9.74
CA MET A 275 9.28 -12.71 -9.25
C MET A 275 10.42 -13.03 -10.23
N ASN A 276 10.39 -14.17 -10.91
CA ASN A 276 11.34 -14.47 -12.00
C ASN A 276 11.30 -13.43 -13.11
N LYS A 277 10.10 -13.01 -13.56
CA LYS A 277 9.98 -11.94 -14.56
C LYS A 277 10.52 -10.61 -14.03
N VAL A 278 10.33 -10.31 -12.75
CA VAL A 278 10.88 -9.11 -12.12
C VAL A 278 12.41 -9.17 -12.02
N PHE A 279 12.99 -10.32 -11.70
CA PHE A 279 14.43 -10.52 -11.69
C PHE A 279 15.03 -10.32 -13.09
N GLU A 280 14.42 -10.89 -14.13
CA GLU A 280 14.81 -10.62 -15.53
C GLU A 280 14.75 -9.13 -15.88
N ILE A 281 13.70 -8.42 -15.44
CA ILE A 281 13.60 -6.96 -15.69
C ILE A 281 14.75 -6.24 -14.99
N ARG A 282 15.04 -6.57 -13.73
CA ARG A 282 16.10 -5.92 -12.92
C ARG A 282 17.50 -6.15 -13.48
N GLU A 283 17.79 -7.32 -14.04
CA GLU A 283 19.08 -7.59 -14.70
C GLU A 283 19.32 -6.71 -15.93
N ASN A 284 18.25 -6.16 -16.51
CA ASN A 284 18.30 -5.30 -17.70
C ASN A 284 18.14 -3.79 -17.39
N LEU A 285 18.18 -3.38 -16.11
CA LEU A 285 18.09 -1.97 -15.67
C LEU A 285 19.46 -1.29 -15.57
#